data_AF-A0A4S8HMB6-F1
#
_entry.id   AF-A0A4S8HMB6-F1
#
_cell.length_a   1.000
_cell.length_b   1.000
_cell.length_c   1.000
_cell.angle_alpha   90.00
_cell.angle_beta   90.00
_cell.angle_gamma   90.00
#
_symmetry.space_group_name_H-M   'P 1'
#
loop_
_entity.id
_entity.type
_entity.pdbx_description
1 polymer ?
#
loop_
_entity_poly.entity_id
_entity_poly.type
_entity_poly.pdbx_seq_one_letter_code
_entity_poly.pdbx_strand_id
1 'polypeptide(L)'
;MEDYLQSLRYLTNEFLNSDSKDSIQFINVEFNTEPLPFKGMFIIADSRRLLIPSNMPFELVIFVTFTYLTPLGKKLEELMCTSEAFNNFDHTLVGKTSTYVLKTGNNIELIESTIREIIDRVFPSVDKSNIIVSIIKTTGILGYLTDPGLTV
;
A
#
# COMPACT_ATOMS: atom_id res chain seq x y z
N MET A 1 6.62 18.86 10.79
CA MET A 1 6.44 17.39 10.72
C MET A 1 5.40 17.15 9.66
N GLU A 2 5.59 16.22 8.73
CA GLU A 2 4.68 16.00 7.60
C GLU A 2 3.30 15.53 8.12
N ASP A 3 2.22 16.27 7.85
CA ASP A 3 0.88 16.04 8.44
C ASP A 3 0.29 14.66 8.11
N TYR A 4 0.61 14.12 6.93
CA TYR A 4 0.20 12.79 6.52
C TYR A 4 0.90 11.68 7.35
N LEU A 5 2.14 11.89 7.81
CA LEU A 5 2.83 10.92 8.66
C LEU A 5 2.29 10.92 10.09
N GLN A 6 1.86 12.08 10.58
CA GLN A 6 1.12 12.15 11.85
C GLN A 6 -0.18 11.35 11.76
N SER A 7 -0.91 11.51 10.66
CA SER A 7 -2.15 10.78 10.40
C SER A 7 -1.90 9.27 10.25
N LEU A 8 -0.83 8.88 9.54
CA LEU A 8 -0.38 7.50 9.39
C LEU A 8 -0.05 6.86 10.75
N ARG A 9 0.71 7.56 11.59
CA ARG A 9 1.04 7.12 12.95
C ARG A 9 -0.21 6.91 13.79
N TYR A 10 -1.11 7.89 13.77
CA TYR A 10 -2.35 7.86 14.55
C TYR A 10 -3.19 6.64 14.15
N LEU A 11 -3.49 6.48 12.85
CA LEU A 11 -4.35 5.40 12.34
C LEU A 11 -3.69 4.02 12.49
N THR A 12 -2.37 3.92 12.36
CA THR A 12 -1.64 2.67 12.61
C THR A 12 -1.76 2.26 14.08
N ASN A 13 -1.62 3.21 15.01
CA ASN A 13 -1.84 2.93 16.43
C ASN A 13 -3.30 2.55 16.73
N GLU A 14 -4.29 3.24 16.14
CA GLU A 14 -5.69 2.85 16.30
C GLU A 14 -5.96 1.43 15.79
N PHE A 15 -5.35 1.07 14.65
CA PHE A 15 -5.47 -0.27 14.08
C PHE A 15 -4.85 -1.35 14.99
N LEU A 16 -3.65 -1.11 15.51
CA LEU A 16 -2.94 -2.02 16.42
C LEU A 16 -3.68 -2.23 17.75
N ASN A 17 -4.42 -1.22 18.22
CA ASN A 17 -5.16 -1.27 19.48
C ASN A 17 -6.64 -1.63 19.30
N SER A 18 -7.10 -1.86 18.07
CA SER A 18 -8.48 -2.21 17.77
C SER A 18 -8.73 -3.71 17.99
N ASP A 19 -9.59 -4.04 18.95
CA ASP A 19 -10.10 -5.41 19.16
C ASP A 19 -11.09 -5.89 18.07
N SER A 20 -11.37 -5.07 17.06
CA SER A 20 -12.32 -5.38 15.99
C SER A 20 -11.79 -6.50 15.07
N LYS A 21 -12.27 -7.72 15.31
CA LYS A 21 -11.99 -8.93 14.52
C LYS A 21 -12.67 -8.95 13.14
N ASP A 22 -13.64 -8.08 12.89
CA ASP A 22 -14.62 -8.29 11.79
C ASP A 22 -14.50 -7.35 10.58
N SER A 23 -13.50 -6.46 10.52
CA SER A 23 -13.31 -5.60 9.33
C SER A 23 -11.85 -5.56 8.90
N ILE A 24 -11.53 -5.95 7.67
CA ILE A 24 -10.21 -5.65 7.11
C ILE A 24 -10.18 -4.13 6.93
N GLN A 25 -9.52 -3.46 7.88
CA GLN A 25 -9.27 -2.03 7.78
C GLN A 25 -7.95 -1.88 7.07
N PHE A 26 -7.94 -1.00 6.09
CA PHE A 26 -6.75 -0.66 5.36
C PHE A 26 -6.44 0.79 5.60
N ILE A 27 -5.19 1.09 5.92
CA ILE A 27 -4.73 2.47 5.86
C ILE A 27 -4.46 2.77 4.40
N ASN A 28 -5.30 3.63 3.85
CA ASN A 28 -5.26 4.09 2.49
C ASN A 28 -4.56 5.44 2.44
N VAL A 29 -3.49 5.51 1.67
CA VAL A 29 -2.72 6.74 1.41
C VAL A 29 -3.02 7.18 -0.01
N GLU A 30 -3.93 8.14 -0.15
CA GLU A 30 -4.36 8.69 -1.44
C GLU A 30 -3.61 9.98 -1.76
N PHE A 31 -3.22 10.14 -3.01
CA PHE A 31 -2.62 11.37 -3.50
C PHE A 31 -2.91 11.56 -4.99
N ASN A 32 -2.95 12.82 -5.42
CA ASN A 32 -3.07 13.20 -6.82
C ASN A 32 -1.70 13.67 -7.32
N THR A 33 -1.21 13.05 -8.37
CA THR A 33 0.08 13.41 -8.99
C THR A 33 -0.13 14.29 -10.21
N GLU A 34 -0.37 15.61 -10.16
CA GLU A 34 -0.30 16.35 -11.44
C GLU A 34 1.13 16.22 -12.03
N PRO A 35 1.28 15.94 -13.35
CA PRO A 35 0.27 15.88 -14.43
C PRO A 35 -0.36 14.49 -14.70
N LEU A 36 -0.05 13.47 -13.91
CA LEU A 36 -0.57 12.11 -14.01
C LEU A 36 -1.87 11.94 -13.20
N PRO A 37 -3.00 11.49 -13.78
CA PRO A 37 -4.24 11.25 -13.02
C PRO A 37 -4.15 9.92 -12.24
N PHE A 38 -3.04 9.68 -11.53
CA PHE A 38 -2.82 8.48 -10.77
C PHE A 38 -3.23 8.69 -9.33
N LYS A 39 -4.13 7.83 -8.85
CA LYS A 39 -4.48 7.70 -7.45
C LYS A 39 -3.63 6.55 -6.90
N GLY A 40 -2.51 6.87 -6.26
CA GLY A 40 -1.75 5.86 -5.54
C GLY A 40 -2.56 5.35 -4.36
N MET A 41 -2.50 4.04 -4.08
CA MET A 41 -3.09 3.42 -2.91
C MET A 41 -2.07 2.48 -2.30
N PHE A 42 -1.55 2.85 -1.13
CA PHE A 42 -0.87 1.91 -0.25
C PHE A 42 -1.90 1.31 0.69
N ILE A 43 -1.78 0.02 0.92
CA ILE A 43 -2.66 -0.71 1.81
C ILE A 43 -1.81 -1.23 2.96
N ILE A 44 -2.05 -0.73 4.18
CA ILE A 44 -1.54 -1.38 5.39
C ILE A 44 -2.60 -2.33 5.91
N ALA A 45 -2.27 -3.62 6.00
CA ALA A 45 -3.22 -4.65 6.41
C ALA A 45 -2.60 -5.66 7.37
N ASP A 46 -3.45 -6.36 8.11
CA ASP A 46 -3.08 -7.57 8.85
C ASP A 46 -2.85 -8.74 7.86
N SER A 47 -1.63 -9.30 7.87
CA SER A 47 -1.23 -10.43 7.01
C SER A 47 -2.18 -11.64 7.11
N ARG A 48 -2.76 -11.93 8.29
CA ARG A 48 -3.78 -12.99 8.44
C ARG A 48 -5.03 -12.68 7.63
N ARG A 49 -5.47 -11.42 7.63
CA ARG A 49 -6.69 -10.97 6.94
C ARG A 49 -6.50 -10.94 5.43
N LEU A 50 -5.27 -10.77 4.96
CA LEU A 50 -4.92 -10.89 3.55
C LEU A 50 -4.61 -12.33 3.09
N LEU A 51 -4.72 -13.32 3.97
CA LEU A 51 -4.34 -14.72 3.69
C LEU A 51 -2.89 -14.86 3.20
N ILE A 52 -2.01 -13.92 3.57
CA ILE A 52 -0.59 -13.98 3.22
C ILE A 52 0.10 -14.92 4.21
N PRO A 53 0.85 -15.94 3.77
CA PRO A 53 1.59 -16.81 4.67
C PRO A 53 2.55 -16.01 5.57
N SER A 54 2.28 -16.00 6.88
CA SER A 54 3.16 -15.43 7.91
C SER A 54 3.41 -16.44 9.03
N ASN A 55 4.63 -16.43 9.57
CA ASN A 55 5.02 -17.26 10.69
C ASN A 55 4.67 -16.62 12.05
N MET A 56 4.07 -15.43 12.04
CA MET A 56 3.60 -14.72 13.24
C MET A 56 2.07 -14.61 13.26
N PRO A 57 1.46 -14.57 14.47
CA PRO A 57 0.02 -14.41 14.57
C PRO A 57 -0.41 -13.03 14.01
N PHE A 58 0.24 -11.92 14.30
CA PHE A 58 -0.19 -10.62 13.79
C PHE A 58 1.01 -9.85 13.25
N GLU A 59 0.91 -9.40 12.01
CA GLU A 59 1.95 -8.64 11.32
C GLU A 59 1.29 -7.69 10.32
N LEU A 60 1.62 -6.40 10.44
CA LEU A 60 1.26 -5.42 9.42
C LEU A 60 2.13 -5.64 8.19
N VAL A 61 1.50 -5.47 7.03
CA VAL A 61 2.19 -5.50 5.75
C VAL A 61 1.88 -4.22 4.99
N ILE A 62 2.86 -3.68 4.29
CA ILE A 62 2.62 -2.70 3.23
C ILE A 62 2.38 -3.49 1.95
N PHE A 63 1.18 -3.33 1.41
CA PHE A 63 0.72 -4.04 0.24
C PHE A 63 0.46 -3.02 -0.89
N VAL A 64 1.06 -3.27 -2.06
CA VAL A 64 0.90 -2.44 -3.25
C VAL A 64 0.59 -3.34 -4.44
N THR A 65 -0.58 -3.20 -5.04
CA THR A 65 -0.93 -3.89 -6.30
C THR A 65 -1.13 -2.88 -7.41
N PHE A 66 -0.58 -3.21 -8.56
CA PHE A 66 -0.59 -2.36 -9.74
C PHE A 66 -0.95 -3.16 -10.99
N THR A 67 -2.06 -2.83 -11.66
CA THR A 67 -2.38 -3.37 -12.97
C THR A 67 -2.00 -2.39 -14.07
N TYR A 68 -1.08 -2.77 -14.95
CA TYR A 68 -0.51 -1.89 -15.98
C TYR A 68 -1.14 -2.07 -17.36
N LEU A 69 -2.44 -1.80 -17.48
CA LEU A 69 -3.16 -1.92 -18.77
C LEU A 69 -2.84 -0.79 -19.76
N THR A 70 -2.27 0.32 -19.29
CA THR A 70 -1.99 1.51 -20.10
C THR A 70 -0.47 1.72 -20.26
N PRO A 71 -0.01 2.43 -21.31
CA PRO A 71 1.41 2.78 -21.45
C PRO A 71 1.96 3.56 -20.25
N LEU A 72 1.13 4.41 -19.63
CA LEU A 72 1.48 5.11 -18.41
C LEU A 72 1.63 4.14 -17.25
N GLY A 73 0.68 3.20 -17.10
CA GLY A 73 0.77 2.19 -16.06
C GLY A 73 2.01 1.33 -16.19
N LYS A 74 2.39 0.96 -17.42
CA LYS A 74 3.61 0.19 -17.66
C LYS A 74 4.87 0.95 -17.21
N LYS A 75 4.96 2.25 -17.51
CA LYS A 75 6.09 3.09 -17.05
C LYS A 75 6.17 3.19 -15.53
N LEU A 76 5.02 3.27 -14.86
CA LEU A 76 4.97 3.34 -13.40
C LEU A 76 5.35 1.99 -12.78
N GLU A 77 4.93 0.88 -13.38
CA GLU A 77 5.36 -0.46 -12.98
C GLU A 77 6.88 -0.64 -13.17
N GLU A 78 7.44 -0.21 -14.30
CA GLU A 78 8.88 -0.20 -14.54
C GLU A 78 9.63 0.67 -13.51
N LEU A 79 9.07 1.82 -13.13
CA LEU A 79 9.62 2.70 -12.08
C LEU A 79 9.59 2.02 -10.71
N MET A 80 8.51 1.33 -10.36
CA MET A 80 8.42 0.56 -9.11
C MET A 80 9.42 -0.59 -9.09
N CYS A 81 9.50 -1.37 -10.19
CA CYS A 81 10.42 -2.50 -10.34
C CYS A 81 11.90 -2.10 -10.22
N THR A 82 12.25 -0.87 -10.59
CA THR A 82 13.65 -0.37 -10.61
C THR A 82 13.98 0.56 -9.44
N SER A 83 12.99 0.96 -8.64
CA SER A 83 13.19 1.86 -7.51
C SER A 83 13.69 1.12 -6.28
N GLU A 84 14.72 1.67 -5.64
CA GLU A 84 15.25 1.14 -4.37
C GLU A 84 14.20 1.12 -3.24
N ALA A 85 13.12 1.92 -3.36
CA ALA A 85 12.00 1.91 -2.43
C ALA A 85 11.33 0.52 -2.31
N PHE A 86 11.49 -0.34 -3.32
CA PHE A 86 10.92 -1.69 -3.35
C PHE A 86 11.94 -2.82 -3.14
N ASN A 87 13.21 -2.52 -2.84
CA ASN A 87 14.27 -3.54 -2.70
C ASN A 87 13.96 -4.65 -1.68
N ASN A 88 13.17 -4.33 -0.64
CA ASN A 88 12.82 -5.25 0.44
C ASN A 88 11.41 -5.85 0.30
N PHE A 89 10.72 -5.60 -0.81
CA PHE A 89 9.39 -6.14 -1.04
C PHE A 89 9.49 -7.51 -1.72
N ASP A 90 8.67 -8.45 -1.25
CA ASP A 90 8.35 -9.65 -2.02
C ASP A 90 7.53 -9.21 -3.24
N HIS A 91 8.03 -9.51 -4.44
CA HIS A 91 7.38 -9.14 -5.70
C HIS A 91 6.83 -10.37 -6.42
N THR A 92 5.55 -10.33 -6.79
CA THR A 92 4.90 -11.34 -7.63
C THR A 92 4.26 -10.66 -8.84
N LEU A 93 4.51 -11.21 -10.03
CA LEU A 93 3.88 -10.76 -11.27
C LEU A 93 2.96 -11.87 -11.82
N VAL A 94 1.67 -11.57 -11.96
CA VAL A 94 0.68 -12.46 -12.58
C VAL A 94 -0.01 -11.72 -13.71
N GLY A 95 0.25 -12.14 -14.95
CA GLY A 95 -0.31 -11.49 -16.14
C GLY A 95 0.18 -10.04 -16.28
N LYS A 96 -0.73 -9.08 -16.07
CA LYS A 96 -0.45 -7.63 -16.12
C LYS A 96 -0.59 -6.95 -14.76
N THR A 97 -0.51 -7.74 -13.69
CA THR A 97 -0.68 -7.29 -12.31
C THR A 97 0.58 -7.60 -11.53
N SER A 98 1.26 -6.54 -11.07
CA SER A 98 2.42 -6.61 -10.17
C SER A 98 1.95 -6.38 -8.74
N THR A 99 2.36 -7.26 -7.83
CA THR A 99 2.03 -7.20 -6.40
C THR A 99 3.31 -7.16 -5.58
N TYR A 100 3.42 -6.16 -4.73
CA TYR A 100 4.55 -5.92 -3.82
C TYR A 100 4.07 -6.03 -2.39
N VAL A 101 4.73 -6.86 -1.59
CA VAL A 101 4.42 -7.06 -0.17
C VAL A 101 5.68 -6.85 0.67
N LEU A 102 5.64 -5.88 1.59
CA LEU A 102 6.64 -5.73 2.64
C LEU A 102 6.03 -6.10 3.98
N LYS A 103 6.64 -7.06 4.66
CA LYS A 103 6.33 -7.44 6.03
C LYS A 103 6.99 -6.46 7.00
N THR A 104 6.20 -5.70 7.75
CA THR A 104 6.71 -4.66 8.66
C THR A 104 6.55 -5.00 10.14
N GLY A 105 5.92 -6.14 10.48
CA GLY A 105 5.59 -6.47 11.86
C GLY A 105 4.65 -5.42 12.46
N ASN A 106 4.96 -4.95 13.67
CA ASN A 106 4.26 -3.81 14.30
C ASN A 106 5.15 -2.56 14.36
N ASN A 107 6.12 -2.44 13.44
CA ASN A 107 7.10 -1.36 13.45
C ASN A 107 6.56 -0.13 12.70
N ILE A 108 6.00 0.81 13.46
CA ILE A 108 5.44 2.07 12.93
C ILE A 108 6.51 2.93 12.25
N GLU A 109 7.74 2.96 12.77
CA GLU A 109 8.82 3.76 12.17
C GLU A 109 9.21 3.21 10.80
N LEU A 110 9.27 1.88 10.67
CA LEU A 110 9.51 1.23 9.38
C LEU A 110 8.38 1.51 8.39
N ILE A 111 7.12 1.52 8.85
CA ILE A 111 5.97 1.86 8.02
C ILE A 111 6.09 3.30 7.49
N GLU A 112 6.34 4.26 8.38
CA GLU A 112 6.50 5.67 8.01
C GLU A 112 7.67 5.90 7.06
N SER A 113 8.83 5.30 7.36
CA SER A 113 10.02 5.45 6.52
C SER A 113 9.81 4.86 5.14
N THR A 114 9.16 3.70 5.05
CA THR A 114 8.86 3.04 3.77
C THR A 114 7.88 3.87 2.94
N ILE A 115 6.78 4.33 3.54
CA ILE A 115 5.79 5.15 2.82
C ILE A 115 6.42 6.46 2.33
N ARG A 116 7.23 7.12 3.18
CA ARG A 116 7.98 8.31 2.77
C ARG A 116 8.91 8.01 1.60
N GLU A 117 9.67 6.92 1.66
CA GLU A 117 10.61 6.56 0.60
C GLU A 117 9.91 6.25 -0.73
N ILE A 118 8.77 5.56 -0.70
CA ILE A 118 7.97 5.32 -1.91
C ILE A 118 7.49 6.65 -2.50
N ILE A 119 6.91 7.54 -1.69
CA ILE A 119 6.45 8.86 -2.16
C ILE A 119 7.61 9.64 -2.78
N ASP A 120 8.73 9.76 -2.06
CA ASP A 120 9.85 10.59 -2.48
C ASP A 120 10.55 10.06 -3.76
N ARG A 121 10.61 8.74 -3.95
CA ARG A 121 11.32 8.15 -5.10
C ARG A 121 10.43 7.85 -6.30
N VAL A 122 9.20 7.42 -6.06
CA VAL A 122 8.28 6.96 -7.12
C VAL A 122 7.33 8.08 -7.54
N PHE A 123 6.96 8.93 -6.58
CA PHE A 123 6.02 10.02 -6.80
C PHE A 123 6.59 11.39 -6.35
N PRO A 124 7.80 11.77 -6.80
CA PRO A 124 8.50 12.97 -6.32
C PRO A 124 7.77 14.28 -6.60
N SER A 125 6.81 14.29 -7.53
CA SER A 125 6.00 15.46 -7.88
C SER A 125 4.75 15.64 -7.01
N VAL A 126 4.47 14.72 -6.08
CA VAL A 126 3.32 14.83 -5.18
C VAL A 126 3.56 15.95 -4.17
N ASP A 127 2.62 16.88 -4.11
CA ASP A 127 2.53 17.79 -2.98
C ASP A 127 2.11 17.01 -1.73
N LYS A 128 3.05 16.85 -0.79
CA LYS A 128 2.86 16.10 0.45
C LYS A 128 1.71 16.64 1.32
N SER A 129 1.34 17.91 1.15
CA SER A 129 0.18 18.52 1.85
C SER A 129 -1.16 17.97 1.37
N ASN A 130 -1.21 17.37 0.18
CA ASN A 130 -2.42 16.79 -0.43
C ASN A 130 -2.51 15.27 -0.24
N ILE A 131 -1.64 14.67 0.59
CA ILE A 131 -1.67 13.24 0.87
C ILE A 131 -2.70 12.98 1.97
N ILE A 132 -3.74 12.21 1.62
CA ILE A 132 -4.82 11.86 2.53
C ILE A 132 -4.57 10.45 3.06
N VAL A 133 -4.48 10.32 4.38
CA VAL A 133 -4.39 9.02 5.06
C VAL A 133 -5.72 8.71 5.73
N SER A 134 -6.35 7.61 5.39
CA SER A 134 -7.68 7.24 5.88
C SER A 134 -7.81 5.75 6.15
N ILE A 135 -8.73 5.37 7.06
CA ILE A 135 -9.14 3.97 7.20
C ILE A 135 -10.26 3.69 6.21
N ILE A 136 -10.02 2.76 5.28
CA ILE A 136 -11.08 2.19 4.46
C ILE A 136 -11.49 0.83 5.04
N LYS A 137 -12.79 0.65 5.27
CA LYS A 137 -13.39 -0.66 5.58
C LYS A 137 -13.87 -1.24 4.27
N THR A 138 -13.24 -2.28 3.77
CA THR A 138 -13.77 -2.97 2.59
C THR A 138 -14.06 -4.42 2.93
N THR A 139 -15.25 -4.87 2.55
CA THR A 139 -15.65 -6.28 2.61
C THR A 139 -15.15 -7.07 1.39
N GLY A 140 -14.41 -6.44 0.46
CA GLY A 140 -14.15 -6.97 -0.88
C GLY A 140 -12.77 -6.73 -1.48
N ILE A 141 -11.79 -6.16 -0.74
CA ILE A 141 -10.43 -5.99 -1.30
C ILE A 141 -9.81 -7.34 -1.67
N LEU A 142 -10.10 -8.43 -0.93
CA LEU A 142 -9.64 -9.77 -1.32
C LEU A 142 -10.02 -10.15 -2.77
N GLY A 143 -11.22 -9.78 -3.24
CA GLY A 143 -11.62 -10.01 -4.64
C GLY A 143 -10.79 -9.23 -5.66
N TYR A 144 -10.25 -8.06 -5.28
CA TYR A 144 -9.32 -7.27 -6.09
C TYR A 144 -7.86 -7.76 -5.98
N LEU A 145 -7.50 -8.44 -4.89
CA LEU A 145 -6.14 -8.92 -4.63
C LEU A 145 -5.89 -10.35 -5.10
N THR A 146 -6.93 -11.18 -5.20
CA THR A 146 -6.81 -12.61 -5.55
C THR A 146 -7.38 -12.98 -6.91
N ASP A 147 -8.03 -12.05 -7.62
CA ASP A 147 -8.60 -12.34 -8.94
C ASP A 147 -7.83 -11.60 -10.05
N PRO A 148 -6.91 -12.26 -10.77
CA PRO A 148 -6.28 -11.68 -11.96
C PRO A 148 -7.25 -11.52 -13.15
N GLY A 149 -8.54 -11.88 -13.00
CA GLY A 149 -9.50 -12.05 -14.08
C GLY A 149 -10.84 -11.29 -13.97
N LEU A 150 -10.99 -10.28 -13.10
CA LEU A 150 -12.19 -9.43 -13.11
C LEU A 150 -12.23 -8.54 -14.36
N THR A 151 -12.77 -9.13 -15.42
CA THR A 151 -13.34 -8.47 -16.59
C THR A 151 -14.58 -7.70 -16.11
N VAL A 152 -14.73 -6.46 -16.57
CA VAL A 152 -15.93 -5.61 -16.34
C VAL A 152 -17.20 -6.32 -16.78
#